data_AF-A0AA89C0T3-F1
#
_entry.id   AF-A0AA89C0T3-F1
#
_cell.length_a   1.000
_cell.length_b   1.000
_cell.length_c   1.000
_cell.angle_alpha   90.00
_cell.angle_beta   90.00
_cell.angle_gamma   90.00
#
_symmetry.space_group_name_H-M   'P 1'
#
loop_
_entity.id
_entity.type
_entity.pdbx_description
1 polymer ?
#
loop_
_entity_poly.entity_id
_entity_poly.type
_entity_poly.pdbx_seq_one_letter_code
_entity_poly.pdbx_strand_id
1 'polypeptide(L)'
;FVSSCRQSPIHMWDAVTGQLRSSYRAYNHLDEIVAAYSLTFSLDGTKLYGGFNKMIRVFDTSRPGRDFQKRPTFTGKVGGQPGIISCLAASPQGGGLYAAGSYSRGIALYYEPDGKMVCVFEGQQGGVTHIAFSPDGTKLYSGGRKDPEILCWDLRKPGQILFVALRHVETNQRIYFDQDSSGQYLFSANHNGHIYVWDTKRAPIQRTPDTDFMLEPISVFRAHDDAVNGVR
;
A
#
# COMPACT_ATOMS: atom_id res chain seq x y z
N PHE A 1 11.13 13.05 -5.56
CA PHE A 1 10.73 11.71 -5.07
C PHE A 1 11.49 11.39 -3.78
N VAL A 2 11.16 10.31 -3.06
CA VAL A 2 11.87 9.90 -1.83
C VAL A 2 12.41 8.48 -1.94
N SER A 3 13.49 8.20 -1.22
CA SER A 3 14.05 6.85 -1.09
C SER A 3 14.46 6.54 0.34
N SER A 4 14.39 5.26 0.70
CA SER A 4 14.85 4.71 1.98
C SER A 4 15.83 3.58 1.68
N CYS A 5 16.92 3.51 2.45
CA CYS A 5 17.93 2.46 2.32
C CYS A 5 18.37 2.01 3.71
N ARG A 6 18.80 0.74 3.83
CA ARG A 6 19.32 0.21 5.09
C ARG A 6 20.49 1.08 5.58
N GLN A 7 20.46 1.46 6.86
CA GLN A 7 21.48 2.31 7.50
C GLN A 7 21.67 3.71 6.89
N SER A 8 20.75 4.17 6.03
CA SER A 8 20.76 5.53 5.48
C SER A 8 19.52 6.30 5.93
N PRO A 9 19.60 7.64 6.06
CA PRO A 9 18.41 8.48 6.15
C PRO A 9 17.43 8.23 4.99
N ILE A 10 16.19 8.61 5.21
CA ILE A 10 15.24 8.79 4.12
C ILE A 10 15.66 10.06 3.38
N HIS A 11 15.94 9.95 2.09
CA HIS A 11 16.34 11.08 1.27
C HIS A 11 15.19 11.54 0.39
N MET A 12 15.02 12.86 0.27
CA MET A 12 14.14 13.50 -0.69
C MET A 12 14.98 14.12 -1.78
N TRP A 13 14.61 13.84 -3.02
CA TRP A 13 15.32 14.20 -4.23
C TRP A 13 14.44 15.07 -5.10
N ASP A 14 15.08 16.03 -5.75
CA ASP A 14 14.49 16.72 -6.89
C ASP A 14 14.30 15.73 -8.05
N ALA A 15 13.08 15.63 -8.57
CA ALA A 15 12.78 14.69 -9.65
C ALA A 15 13.32 15.16 -11.01
N VAL A 16 13.59 16.45 -11.18
CA VAL A 16 14.07 17.06 -12.42
C VAL A 16 15.59 17.12 -12.42
N THR A 17 16.19 17.63 -11.33
CA THR A 17 17.64 17.84 -11.25
C THR A 17 18.39 16.65 -10.68
N GLY A 18 17.70 15.71 -10.02
CA GLY A 18 18.30 14.57 -9.32
C GLY A 18 19.06 14.95 -8.04
N GLN A 19 19.05 16.22 -7.65
CA GLN A 19 19.79 16.69 -6.48
C GLN A 19 19.07 16.31 -5.17
N LEU A 20 19.87 16.03 -4.14
CA LEU A 20 19.37 15.82 -2.79
C LEU A 20 18.79 17.14 -2.24
N ARG A 21 17.51 17.14 -1.88
CA ARG A 21 16.82 18.30 -1.30
C ARG A 21 16.80 18.28 0.22
N SER A 22 16.51 17.13 0.81
CA SER A 22 16.35 17.00 2.26
C SER A 22 16.58 15.56 2.73
N SER A 23 16.86 15.41 4.03
CA SER A 23 17.07 14.11 4.66
C SER A 23 16.30 14.00 5.98
N TYR A 24 15.58 12.91 6.16
CA TYR A 24 14.79 12.61 7.35
C TYR A 24 15.36 11.36 8.03
N ARG A 25 15.58 11.45 9.35
CA ARG A 25 16.35 10.45 10.09
C ARG A 25 15.48 9.84 11.17
N ALA A 26 15.19 8.56 11.01
CA ALA A 26 14.45 7.77 11.98
C ALA A 26 15.43 6.96 12.82
N TYR A 27 15.29 6.95 14.15
CA TYR A 27 16.25 6.27 15.05
C TYR A 27 15.59 5.19 15.91
N ASN A 28 16.36 4.19 16.35
CA ASN A 28 15.94 3.24 17.39
C ASN A 28 16.34 3.73 18.79
N HIS A 29 16.18 2.88 19.80
CA HIS A 29 16.51 3.20 21.19
C HIS A 29 18.02 3.24 21.47
N LEU A 30 18.86 2.82 20.52
CA LEU A 30 20.32 2.85 20.58
C LEU A 30 20.91 4.01 19.75
N ASP A 31 20.08 4.96 19.33
CA ASP A 31 20.43 6.06 18.42
C ASP A 31 20.97 5.63 17.04
N GLU A 32 20.61 4.43 16.58
CA GLU A 32 20.97 3.95 15.25
C GLU A 32 19.89 4.31 14.23
N ILE A 33 20.31 4.65 13.00
CA ILE A 33 19.39 4.96 11.91
C ILE A 33 18.62 3.70 11.50
N VAL A 34 17.30 3.82 11.45
CA VAL A 34 16.38 2.77 11.02
C VAL A 34 15.76 3.19 9.69
N ALA A 35 15.87 2.30 8.70
CA ALA A 35 15.21 2.48 7.41
C ALA A 35 13.71 2.25 7.52
N ALA A 36 12.93 3.07 6.81
CA ALA A 36 11.51 2.78 6.59
C ALA A 36 11.36 1.64 5.58
N TYR A 37 10.39 0.75 5.82
CA TYR A 37 10.04 -0.35 4.90
C TYR A 37 9.10 0.08 3.78
N SER A 38 8.38 1.17 4.00
CA SER A 38 7.47 1.81 3.06
C SER A 38 7.46 3.31 3.29
N LEU A 39 7.20 4.07 2.23
CA LEU A 39 7.13 5.53 2.26
C LEU A 39 5.94 5.98 1.41
N THR A 40 5.23 7.01 1.88
CA THR A 40 4.29 7.74 1.04
C THR A 40 4.14 9.18 1.53
N PHE A 41 3.86 10.10 0.62
CA PHE A 41 3.54 11.48 0.99
C PHE A 41 2.05 11.59 1.36
N SER A 42 1.73 12.57 2.20
CA SER A 42 0.37 13.11 2.21
C SER A 42 0.05 13.77 0.88
N LEU A 43 -1.23 13.86 0.54
CA LEU A 43 -1.68 14.40 -0.75
C LEU A 43 -1.26 15.87 -0.96
N ASP A 44 -1.21 16.65 0.12
CA ASP A 44 -0.73 18.04 0.14
C ASP A 44 0.81 18.16 0.16
N GLY A 45 1.53 17.04 0.24
CA GLY A 45 2.98 16.98 0.33
C GLY A 45 3.57 17.49 1.64
N THR A 46 2.74 17.91 2.62
CA THR A 46 3.25 18.49 3.88
C THR A 46 3.86 17.45 4.80
N LYS A 47 3.41 16.20 4.71
CA LYS A 47 3.86 15.08 5.55
C LYS A 47 4.45 13.96 4.69
N LEU A 48 5.45 13.31 5.26
CA LEU A 48 6.03 12.07 4.77
C LEU A 48 5.76 10.97 5.80
N TYR A 49 5.00 9.95 5.40
CA TYR A 49 4.72 8.77 6.21
C TYR A 49 5.77 7.69 5.92
N GLY A 50 6.37 7.16 6.98
CA GLY A 50 7.27 6.01 6.91
C GLY A 50 6.73 4.83 7.72
N GLY A 51 6.67 3.66 7.09
CA GLY A 51 6.27 2.41 7.73
C GLY A 51 7.45 1.70 8.41
N PHE A 52 7.25 1.28 9.65
CA PHE A 52 8.22 0.59 10.49
C PHE A 52 7.57 -0.64 11.17
N ASN A 53 8.33 -1.37 11.99
CA ASN A 53 7.76 -2.46 12.79
C ASN A 53 6.78 -1.92 13.83
N LYS A 54 5.50 -2.26 13.70
CA LYS A 54 4.37 -1.87 14.56
C LYS A 54 4.19 -0.36 14.72
N MET A 55 4.65 0.41 13.74
CA MET A 55 4.73 1.85 13.86
C MET A 55 4.70 2.54 12.50
N ILE A 56 4.04 3.69 12.46
CA ILE A 56 4.18 4.68 11.40
C ILE A 56 4.89 5.88 12.01
N ARG A 57 5.93 6.38 11.34
CA ARG A 57 6.60 7.63 11.71
C ARG A 57 6.22 8.69 10.70
N VAL A 58 5.87 9.87 11.19
CA VAL A 58 5.41 10.99 10.35
C VAL A 58 6.41 12.12 10.45
N PHE A 59 6.97 12.48 9.32
CA PHE A 59 7.93 13.56 9.17
C PHE A 59 7.22 14.76 8.56
N ASP A 60 7.43 15.95 9.12
CA ASP A 60 7.03 17.20 8.48
C ASP A 60 8.05 17.51 7.39
N THR A 61 7.58 17.62 6.14
CA THR A 61 8.48 17.85 5.00
C THR A 61 9.21 19.19 5.10
N SER A 62 8.62 20.18 5.78
CA SER A 62 9.23 21.47 6.04
C SER A 62 10.33 21.44 7.11
N ARG A 63 10.43 20.34 7.89
CA ARG A 63 11.38 20.18 9.00
C ARG A 63 12.26 18.94 8.79
N PRO A 64 13.22 18.98 7.84
CA PRO A 64 14.16 17.89 7.67
C PRO A 64 15.02 17.69 8.92
N GLY A 65 15.49 16.46 9.14
CA GLY A 65 16.31 16.12 10.29
C GLY A 65 15.74 14.95 11.10
N ARG A 66 15.85 15.04 12.43
CA ARG A 66 15.50 13.95 13.37
C ARG A 66 14.06 14.02 13.89
N ASP A 67 13.34 15.09 13.60
CA ASP A 67 12.01 15.31 14.14
C ASP A 67 10.98 14.44 13.41
N PHE A 68 10.23 13.66 14.19
CA PHE A 68 9.09 12.89 13.68
C PHE A 68 8.09 12.57 14.78
N GLN A 69 6.84 12.45 14.39
CA GLN A 69 5.79 11.92 15.25
C GLN A 69 5.79 10.39 15.19
N LYS A 70 5.61 9.74 16.34
CA LYS A 70 5.46 8.27 16.43
C LYS A 70 3.99 7.91 16.53
N ARG A 71 3.51 7.04 15.63
CA ARG A 71 2.15 6.51 15.64
C ARG A 71 2.20 4.99 15.75
N PRO A 72 2.06 4.43 16.96
CA PRO A 72 2.00 2.99 17.15
C PRO A 72 0.80 2.40 16.40
N THR A 73 1.02 1.34 15.62
CA THR A 73 -0.07 0.66 14.91
C THR A 73 -0.65 -0.50 15.71
N PHE A 74 0.11 -1.01 16.68
CA PHE A 74 -0.30 -2.08 17.58
C PHE A 74 0.19 -1.81 18.99
N THR A 75 -0.71 -1.88 19.96
CA THR A 75 -0.35 -1.86 21.37
C THR A 75 -0.94 -3.10 22.03
N GLY A 76 -0.12 -3.92 22.68
CA GLY A 76 -0.55 -5.25 23.16
C GLY A 76 -1.78 -5.26 24.08
N LYS A 77 -2.14 -4.12 24.69
CA LYS A 77 -3.36 -3.94 25.48
C LYS A 77 -4.60 -3.54 24.67
N VAL A 78 -4.45 -2.77 23.60
CA VAL A 78 -5.57 -2.19 22.81
C VAL A 78 -5.75 -2.92 21.47
N GLY A 79 -4.81 -3.78 21.09
CA GLY A 79 -4.78 -4.41 19.76
C GLY A 79 -4.32 -3.43 18.68
N GLY A 80 -4.74 -3.68 17.44
CA GLY A 80 -4.40 -2.88 16.27
C GLY A 80 -3.78 -3.72 15.15
N GLN A 81 -2.97 -3.09 14.31
CA GLN A 81 -2.28 -3.72 13.19
C GLN A 81 -0.84 -4.12 13.60
N PRO A 82 -0.59 -5.39 13.98
CA PRO A 82 0.75 -5.85 14.36
C PRO A 82 1.68 -5.94 13.14
N GLY A 83 2.95 -6.23 13.38
CA GLY A 83 3.93 -6.52 12.33
C GLY A 83 4.52 -5.30 11.64
N ILE A 84 5.28 -5.56 10.59
CA ILE A 84 5.96 -4.53 9.80
C ILE A 84 4.98 -3.88 8.83
N ILE A 85 4.90 -2.55 8.86
CA ILE A 85 4.13 -1.76 7.89
C ILE A 85 4.88 -1.73 6.56
N SER A 86 4.45 -2.58 5.64
CA SER A 86 5.14 -2.95 4.39
C SER A 86 4.74 -2.08 3.20
N CYS A 87 3.59 -1.41 3.28
CA CYS A 87 3.06 -0.53 2.25
C CYS A 87 2.15 0.54 2.87
N LEU A 88 2.10 1.71 2.24
CA LEU A 88 1.32 2.87 2.65
C LEU A 88 0.72 3.53 1.41
N ALA A 89 -0.50 4.04 1.52
CA ALA A 89 -1.13 4.83 0.47
C ALA A 89 -1.90 6.01 1.09
N ALA A 90 -1.79 7.20 0.51
CA ALA A 90 -2.64 8.33 0.86
C ALA A 90 -3.93 8.29 0.06
N SER A 91 -5.05 8.66 0.68
CA SER A 91 -6.33 8.75 -0.03
C SER A 91 -6.33 9.95 -0.99
N PRO A 92 -6.85 9.79 -2.22
CA PRO A 92 -6.93 10.89 -3.18
C PRO A 92 -8.06 11.88 -2.86
N GLN A 93 -9.00 11.53 -1.97
CA GLN A 93 -10.12 12.39 -1.58
C GLN A 93 -9.74 13.54 -0.64
N GLY A 94 -8.46 13.65 -0.28
CA GLY A 94 -7.98 14.64 0.68
C GLY A 94 -8.43 14.33 2.11
N GLY A 95 -8.38 15.34 2.98
CA GLY A 95 -8.80 15.20 4.38
C GLY A 95 -7.86 14.39 5.28
N GLY A 96 -6.72 13.92 4.76
CA GLY A 96 -5.71 13.24 5.57
C GLY A 96 -6.01 11.78 5.92
N LEU A 97 -6.91 11.13 5.19
CA LEU A 97 -7.07 9.68 5.26
C LEU A 97 -5.89 8.97 4.55
N TYR A 98 -5.35 7.93 5.19
CA TYR A 98 -4.33 7.08 4.58
C TYR A 98 -4.50 5.62 5.04
N ALA A 99 -4.03 4.69 4.21
CA ALA A 99 -4.06 3.26 4.48
C ALA A 99 -2.64 2.74 4.74
N ALA A 100 -2.54 1.72 5.59
CA ALA A 100 -1.32 0.99 5.85
C ALA A 100 -1.56 -0.51 5.77
N GLY A 101 -0.68 -1.23 5.08
CA GLY A 101 -0.69 -2.68 5.01
C GLY A 101 0.46 -3.28 5.82
N SER A 102 0.22 -4.42 6.46
CA SER A 102 1.20 -5.10 7.29
C SER A 102 1.56 -6.49 6.75
N TYR A 103 2.81 -6.88 6.97
CA TYR A 103 3.25 -8.27 6.79
C TYR A 103 2.51 -9.27 7.70
N SER A 104 1.84 -8.80 8.76
CA SER A 104 0.94 -9.61 9.59
C SER A 104 -0.49 -9.69 9.04
N ARG A 105 -0.68 -9.49 7.72
CA ARG A 105 -1.94 -9.68 6.96
C ARG A 105 -3.04 -8.64 7.20
N GLY A 106 -2.96 -7.88 8.29
CA GLY A 106 -3.91 -6.79 8.55
C GLY A 106 -3.66 -5.58 7.66
N ILE A 107 -4.74 -4.89 7.31
CA ILE A 107 -4.74 -3.57 6.67
C ILE A 107 -5.50 -2.63 7.60
N ALA A 108 -5.05 -1.39 7.74
CA ALA A 108 -5.75 -0.42 8.56
C ALA A 108 -5.83 0.95 7.89
N LEU A 109 -6.93 1.65 8.13
CA LEU A 109 -7.12 3.05 7.80
C LEU A 109 -6.78 3.92 8.98
N TYR A 110 -6.13 5.03 8.70
CA TYR A 110 -5.76 6.05 9.66
C TYR A 110 -6.18 7.43 9.17
N TYR A 111 -6.42 8.33 10.11
CA TYR A 111 -6.86 9.69 9.81
C TYR A 111 -6.02 10.73 10.53
N GLU A 112 -5.73 11.85 9.85
CA GLU A 112 -5.07 13.02 10.43
C GLU A 112 -6.03 13.88 11.27
N PRO A 113 -5.55 14.70 12.23
CA PRO A 113 -4.16 14.99 12.57
C PRO A 113 -3.54 14.04 13.58
N ASP A 114 -4.36 13.28 14.31
CA ASP A 114 -3.93 12.48 15.45
C ASP A 114 -3.43 11.07 15.06
N GLY A 115 -3.65 10.67 13.81
CA GLY A 115 -3.25 9.34 13.34
C GLY A 115 -4.09 8.23 13.95
N LYS A 116 -5.34 8.53 14.33
CA LYS A 116 -6.26 7.52 14.85
C LYS A 116 -6.53 6.45 13.81
N MET A 117 -6.50 5.20 14.25
CA MET A 117 -6.96 4.06 13.45
C MET A 117 -8.49 4.10 13.39
N VAL A 118 -9.04 4.15 12.18
CA VAL A 118 -10.49 4.29 11.93
C VAL A 118 -11.13 2.94 11.61
N CYS A 119 -10.39 2.08 10.90
CA CYS A 119 -10.88 0.77 10.48
C CYS A 119 -9.72 -0.21 10.31
N VAL A 120 -10.00 -1.50 10.49
CA VAL A 120 -9.11 -2.62 10.18
C VAL A 120 -9.83 -3.53 9.19
N PHE A 121 -9.14 -3.94 8.14
CA PHE A 121 -9.61 -4.96 7.20
C PHE A 121 -8.85 -6.26 7.45
N GLU A 122 -9.61 -7.34 7.57
CA GLU A 122 -9.13 -8.71 7.73
C GLU A 122 -9.65 -9.55 6.56
N GLY A 123 -8.83 -10.47 6.04
CA GLY A 123 -9.21 -11.35 4.92
C GLY A 123 -8.03 -11.72 4.02
N GLN A 124 -7.01 -10.87 3.94
CA GLN A 124 -5.79 -11.18 3.17
C GLN A 124 -5.08 -12.42 3.77
N GLN A 125 -4.69 -13.37 2.92
CA GLN A 125 -4.10 -14.64 3.36
C GLN A 125 -2.60 -14.51 3.64
N GLY A 126 -1.90 -13.76 2.80
CA GLY A 126 -0.49 -13.45 2.91
C GLY A 126 -0.23 -12.09 3.55
N GLY A 127 1.04 -11.85 3.88
CA GLY A 127 1.45 -10.53 4.36
C GLY A 127 1.24 -9.48 3.28
N VAL A 128 0.46 -8.44 3.58
CA VAL A 128 0.14 -7.36 2.63
C VAL A 128 1.44 -6.74 2.14
N THR A 129 1.58 -6.52 0.84
CA THR A 129 2.79 -5.87 0.27
C THR A 129 2.49 -4.72 -0.64
N HIS A 130 1.23 -4.58 -1.07
CA HIS A 130 0.79 -3.45 -1.89
C HIS A 130 -0.65 -3.10 -1.58
N ILE A 131 -0.92 -1.80 -1.57
CA ILE A 131 -2.26 -1.23 -1.39
C ILE A 131 -2.38 -0.01 -2.29
N ALA A 132 -3.56 0.24 -2.84
CA ALA A 132 -3.86 1.46 -3.58
C ALA A 132 -5.32 1.87 -3.40
N PHE A 133 -5.57 3.16 -3.28
CA PHE A 133 -6.94 3.68 -3.35
C PHE A 133 -7.39 3.75 -4.81
N SER A 134 -8.69 3.59 -5.05
CA SER A 134 -9.28 4.02 -6.31
C SER A 134 -9.11 5.53 -6.50
N PRO A 135 -9.03 6.05 -7.74
CA PRO A 135 -8.96 7.49 -8.01
C PRO A 135 -10.12 8.28 -7.40
N ASP A 136 -11.31 7.68 -7.34
CA ASP A 136 -12.48 8.26 -6.66
C ASP A 136 -12.45 8.10 -5.14
N GLY A 137 -11.43 7.47 -4.56
CA GLY A 137 -11.24 7.22 -3.12
C GLY A 137 -12.34 6.43 -2.43
N THR A 138 -13.21 5.73 -3.16
CA THR A 138 -14.31 4.95 -2.59
C THR A 138 -13.95 3.48 -2.35
N LYS A 139 -12.88 3.00 -3.00
CA LYS A 139 -12.39 1.64 -2.90
C LYS A 139 -10.94 1.63 -2.44
N LEU A 140 -10.57 0.56 -1.78
CA LEU A 140 -9.17 0.23 -1.49
C LEU A 140 -8.87 -1.13 -2.11
N TYR A 141 -7.75 -1.24 -2.81
CA TYR A 141 -7.24 -2.49 -3.33
C TYR A 141 -6.08 -2.95 -2.45
N SER A 142 -6.00 -4.24 -2.17
CA SER A 142 -4.89 -4.84 -1.43
C SER A 142 -4.39 -6.12 -2.05
N GLY A 143 -3.09 -6.37 -1.88
CA GLY A 143 -2.45 -7.59 -2.35
C GLY A 143 -1.42 -8.11 -1.35
N GLY A 144 -1.51 -9.40 -1.07
CA GLY A 144 -0.60 -10.14 -0.23
C GLY A 144 0.56 -10.74 -1.01
N ARG A 145 1.68 -10.91 -0.31
CA ARG A 145 2.83 -11.66 -0.84
C ARG A 145 2.42 -13.11 -1.06
N LYS A 146 2.64 -13.62 -2.28
CA LYS A 146 2.25 -14.97 -2.74
C LYS A 146 0.73 -15.18 -2.89
N ASP A 147 -0.09 -14.17 -2.62
CA ASP A 147 -1.54 -14.31 -2.76
C ASP A 147 -1.92 -14.20 -4.25
N PRO A 148 -2.73 -15.14 -4.77
CA PRO A 148 -3.37 -14.99 -6.08
C PRO A 148 -4.47 -13.94 -6.09
N GLU A 149 -4.98 -13.54 -4.91
CA GLU A 149 -6.06 -12.56 -4.76
C GLU A 149 -5.55 -11.12 -4.65
N ILE A 150 -6.06 -10.25 -5.50
CA ILE A 150 -6.16 -8.81 -5.22
C ILE A 150 -7.57 -8.55 -4.69
N LEU A 151 -7.68 -8.10 -3.45
CA LEU A 151 -8.96 -7.81 -2.80
C LEU A 151 -9.36 -6.37 -3.06
N CYS A 152 -10.63 -6.13 -3.41
CA CYS A 152 -11.23 -4.81 -3.50
C CYS A 152 -12.19 -4.60 -2.32
N TRP A 153 -11.91 -3.61 -1.48
CA TRP A 153 -12.70 -3.25 -0.31
C TRP A 153 -13.60 -2.04 -0.61
N ASP A 154 -14.83 -2.03 -0.10
CA ASP A 154 -15.67 -0.83 -0.09
C ASP A 154 -15.35 0.04 1.13
N LEU A 155 -14.89 1.27 0.90
CA LEU A 155 -14.61 2.20 2.00
C LEU A 155 -15.88 2.84 2.60
N ARG A 156 -17.00 2.79 1.88
CA ARG A 156 -18.31 3.23 2.37
C ARG A 156 -18.94 2.19 3.30
N LYS A 157 -18.52 0.93 3.18
CA LYS A 157 -18.94 -0.21 4.01
C LYS A 157 -17.71 -1.02 4.46
N PRO A 158 -16.96 -0.51 5.44
CA PRO A 158 -15.70 -1.11 5.81
C PRO A 158 -15.85 -2.57 6.26
N GLY A 159 -14.91 -3.42 5.84
CA GLY A 159 -14.94 -4.87 6.09
C GLY A 159 -15.63 -5.69 5.01
N GLN A 160 -16.33 -5.06 4.05
CA GLN A 160 -16.93 -5.76 2.92
C GLN A 160 -15.96 -5.83 1.73
N ILE A 161 -15.67 -7.05 1.27
CA ILE A 161 -14.99 -7.30 -0.01
C ILE A 161 -16.05 -7.16 -1.13
N LEU A 162 -15.81 -6.24 -2.07
CA LEU A 162 -16.66 -6.02 -3.24
C LEU A 162 -16.44 -7.09 -4.30
N PHE A 163 -15.16 -7.37 -4.57
CA PHE A 163 -14.74 -8.44 -5.47
C PHE A 163 -13.27 -8.80 -5.26
N VAL A 164 -12.88 -9.93 -5.83
CA VAL A 164 -11.52 -10.45 -5.88
C VAL A 164 -11.07 -10.55 -7.33
N ALA A 165 -9.96 -9.91 -7.66
CA ALA A 165 -9.30 -10.07 -8.95
C ALA A 165 -8.20 -11.13 -8.82
N LEU A 166 -8.37 -12.25 -9.51
CA LEU A 166 -7.40 -13.35 -9.50
C LEU A 166 -6.29 -13.15 -10.51
N ARG A 167 -5.06 -13.34 -10.05
CA ARG A 167 -3.87 -13.41 -10.89
C ARG A 167 -3.12 -14.72 -10.69
N HIS A 168 -2.23 -15.03 -11.62
CA HIS A 168 -1.35 -16.20 -11.51
C HIS A 168 -0.11 -15.91 -10.66
N VAL A 169 0.18 -16.77 -9.67
CA VAL A 169 1.29 -16.58 -8.73
C VAL A 169 1.99 -17.91 -8.44
N GLU A 170 3.27 -18.00 -8.79
CA GLU A 170 4.11 -19.18 -8.47
C GLU A 170 5.36 -18.81 -7.66
N THR A 171 5.68 -17.51 -7.55
CA THR A 171 6.89 -17.02 -6.88
C THR A 171 6.56 -16.34 -5.55
N ASN A 172 7.59 -16.20 -4.71
CA ASN A 172 7.49 -15.50 -3.42
C ASN A 172 7.76 -13.99 -3.55
N GLN A 173 7.48 -13.39 -4.71
CA GLN A 173 7.72 -11.97 -4.96
C GLN A 173 6.64 -11.09 -4.33
N ARG A 174 6.96 -9.79 -4.13
CA ARG A 174 5.96 -8.78 -3.79
C ARG A 174 4.98 -8.63 -4.95
N ILE A 175 3.72 -8.35 -4.63
CA ILE A 175 2.75 -7.95 -5.64
C ILE A 175 2.85 -6.46 -5.90
N TYR A 176 2.61 -6.06 -7.15
CA TYR A 176 2.32 -4.68 -7.53
C TYR A 176 1.11 -4.67 -8.46
N PHE A 177 0.27 -3.67 -8.29
CA PHE A 177 -0.83 -3.37 -9.19
C PHE A 177 -1.04 -1.86 -9.23
N ASP A 178 -1.63 -1.41 -10.32
CA ASP A 178 -2.01 0.00 -10.47
C ASP A 178 -3.30 0.11 -11.26
N GLN A 179 -3.89 1.30 -11.25
CA GLN A 179 -5.13 1.59 -11.96
C GLN A 179 -4.92 2.70 -12.99
N ASP A 180 -5.73 2.67 -14.04
CA ASP A 180 -5.79 3.84 -14.94
C ASP A 180 -6.39 5.05 -14.20
N SER A 181 -6.20 6.23 -14.77
CA SER A 181 -6.68 7.49 -14.18
C SER A 181 -8.20 7.56 -14.01
N SER A 182 -8.97 6.80 -14.81
CA SER A 182 -10.42 6.70 -14.63
C SER A 182 -10.85 5.72 -13.53
N GLY A 183 -9.92 4.87 -13.06
CA GLY A 183 -10.17 3.81 -12.08
C GLY A 183 -10.92 2.60 -12.65
N GLN A 184 -11.15 2.56 -13.96
CA GLN A 184 -11.86 1.48 -14.63
C GLN A 184 -10.99 0.24 -14.81
N TYR A 185 -9.71 0.41 -15.14
CA TYR A 185 -8.82 -0.70 -15.42
C TYR A 185 -7.84 -0.89 -14.29
N LEU A 186 -7.76 -2.11 -13.77
CA LEU A 186 -6.75 -2.54 -12.83
C LEU A 186 -5.72 -3.38 -13.59
N PHE A 187 -4.44 -3.16 -13.31
CA PHE A 187 -3.32 -3.83 -13.94
C PHE A 187 -2.47 -4.51 -12.89
N SER A 188 -2.07 -5.76 -13.13
CA SER A 188 -1.05 -6.44 -12.33
C SER A 188 -0.27 -7.37 -13.26
N ALA A 189 0.93 -7.73 -12.84
CA ALA A 189 1.81 -8.53 -13.66
C ALA A 189 2.40 -9.70 -12.88
N ASN A 190 3.02 -10.63 -13.62
CA ASN A 190 3.65 -11.81 -13.06
C ASN A 190 5.11 -11.99 -13.52
N HIS A 191 5.76 -12.98 -12.94
CA HIS A 191 7.17 -13.31 -13.15
C HIS A 191 7.47 -13.89 -14.54
N ASN A 192 6.45 -14.24 -15.34
CA ASN A 192 6.60 -14.77 -16.70
C ASN A 192 6.41 -13.67 -17.77
N GLY A 193 6.29 -12.41 -17.34
CA GLY A 193 6.15 -11.27 -18.22
C GLY A 193 4.72 -10.97 -18.66
N HIS A 194 3.73 -11.65 -18.08
CA HIS A 194 2.33 -11.40 -18.40
C HIS A 194 1.77 -10.24 -17.58
N ILE A 195 1.05 -9.36 -18.26
CA ILE A 195 0.20 -8.32 -17.68
C ILE A 195 -1.24 -8.78 -17.76
N TYR A 196 -1.94 -8.69 -16.64
CA TYR A 196 -3.35 -8.96 -16.47
C TYR A 196 -4.08 -7.63 -16.34
N VAL A 197 -5.20 -7.51 -17.06
CA VAL A 197 -6.04 -6.32 -17.07
C VAL A 197 -7.44 -6.73 -16.64
N TRP A 198 -7.99 -6.06 -15.63
CA TRP A 198 -9.38 -6.25 -15.18
C TRP A 198 -10.18 -4.96 -15.37
N ASP A 199 -11.44 -5.08 -15.77
CA ASP A 199 -12.39 -3.96 -15.79
C ASP A 199 -13.19 -3.94 -14.49
N THR A 200 -12.92 -2.96 -13.61
CA THR A 200 -13.52 -2.80 -12.29
C THR A 200 -14.98 -2.34 -12.31
N LYS A 201 -15.51 -1.96 -13.49
CA LYS A 201 -16.93 -1.63 -13.69
C LYS A 201 -17.73 -2.84 -14.13
N ARG A 202 -17.08 -3.91 -14.59
CA ARG A 202 -17.76 -5.15 -14.95
C ARG A 202 -18.31 -5.80 -13.68
N ALA A 203 -19.54 -6.28 -13.77
CA ALA A 203 -20.14 -7.03 -12.67
C ALA A 203 -19.30 -8.29 -12.40
N PRO A 204 -18.88 -8.52 -11.15
CA PRO A 204 -18.13 -9.71 -10.82
C PRO A 204 -19.02 -10.96 -10.89
N ILE A 205 -18.40 -12.09 -11.18
CA ILE A 205 -19.06 -13.38 -11.33
C ILE A 205 -19.03 -14.10 -9.99
N GLN A 206 -20.19 -14.53 -9.51
CA GLN A 206 -20.27 -15.43 -8.36
C GLN A 206 -19.94 -16.85 -8.82
N ARG A 207 -18.81 -17.42 -8.38
CA ARG A 207 -18.40 -18.78 -8.79
C ARG A 207 -19.05 -19.89 -7.98
N THR A 208 -19.34 -19.64 -6.71
CA THR A 208 -20.09 -20.54 -5.83
C THR A 208 -21.03 -19.73 -4.92
N PRO A 209 -22.09 -20.33 -4.36
CA PRO A 209 -23.02 -19.64 -3.46
C PRO A 209 -22.35 -18.97 -2.25
N ASP A 210 -21.21 -19.54 -1.81
CA ASP A 210 -20.46 -19.13 -0.62
C ASP A 210 -19.13 -18.40 -0.93
N THR A 211 -18.82 -18.09 -2.20
CA THR A 211 -17.56 -17.43 -2.57
C THR A 211 -17.68 -15.93 -2.75
N ASP A 212 -16.52 -15.28 -2.57
CA ASP A 212 -16.27 -13.91 -2.96
C ASP A 212 -16.57 -13.67 -4.44
N PHE A 213 -17.14 -12.51 -4.74
CA PHE A 213 -17.43 -12.07 -6.10
C PHE A 213 -16.13 -11.97 -6.93
N MET A 214 -16.01 -12.70 -8.04
CA MET A 214 -14.75 -12.80 -8.78
C MET A 214 -14.73 -11.90 -10.00
N LEU A 215 -13.63 -11.17 -10.20
CA LEU A 215 -13.38 -10.40 -11.41
C LEU A 215 -12.34 -11.12 -12.27
N GLU A 216 -12.77 -11.60 -13.43
CA GLU A 216 -11.88 -12.24 -14.40
C GLU A 216 -11.15 -11.20 -15.27
N PRO A 217 -9.89 -11.46 -15.65
CA PRO A 217 -9.15 -10.53 -16.50
C PRO A 217 -9.82 -10.44 -17.88
N ILE A 218 -10.02 -9.22 -18.36
CA ILE A 218 -10.54 -8.94 -19.70
C ILE A 218 -9.45 -9.04 -20.78
N SER A 219 -8.18 -8.95 -20.37
CA SER A 219 -7.02 -9.13 -21.24
C SER A 219 -5.85 -9.68 -20.45
N VAL A 220 -5.09 -10.57 -21.10
CA VAL A 220 -3.81 -11.05 -20.62
C VAL A 220 -2.86 -11.05 -21.79
N PHE A 221 -1.73 -10.36 -21.68
CA PHE A 221 -0.72 -10.31 -22.73
C PHE A 221 0.68 -10.34 -22.14
N ARG A 222 1.63 -10.93 -22.88
CA ARG A 222 3.03 -10.98 -22.49
C ARG A 222 3.74 -9.73 -22.97
N ALA A 223 4.19 -8.89 -22.04
CA ALA A 223 4.86 -7.64 -22.35
C ALA A 223 6.37 -7.83 -22.62
N HIS A 224 6.99 -8.82 -21.99
CA HIS A 224 8.39 -9.20 -22.24
C HIS A 224 8.69 -10.63 -21.77
N ASP A 225 9.90 -11.13 -22.02
CA ASP A 225 10.32 -12.50 -21.68
C ASP A 225 10.85 -12.69 -20.24
N ASP A 226 10.66 -11.69 -19.37
CA ASP A 226 11.18 -11.67 -17.99
C ASP A 226 10.09 -11.16 -17.01
N ALA A 227 10.37 -11.00 -15.73
CA ALA A 227 9.41 -10.53 -14.74
C ALA A 227 9.05 -9.04 -14.91
N VAL A 228 7.77 -8.73 -15.17
CA VAL A 228 7.23 -7.37 -15.01
C VAL A 228 6.66 -7.28 -13.61
N ASN A 229 7.25 -6.46 -12.75
CA ASN A 229 6.63 -6.10 -11.48
C ASN A 229 6.40 -4.58 -11.48
N GLY A 230 5.15 -4.18 -11.77
CA GLY A 230 4.70 -2.79 -11.76
C GLY A 230 4.69 -2.13 -13.13
N VAL A 231 3.51 -1.74 -13.59
CA VAL A 231 3.39 -0.67 -14.59
C VAL A 231 3.53 0.64 -13.80
N ARG A 232 4.28 1.57 -14.36
CA ARG A 232 4.85 2.77 -13.71
C ARG A 232 3.83 3.74 -13.15
#